data_AF-A0A7Y2NCS7-F1
#
_entry.id   AF-A0A7Y2NCS7-F1
#
_cell.length_a   1.000
_cell.length_b   1.000
_cell.length_c   1.000
_cell.angle_alpha   90.00
_cell.angle_beta   90.00
_cell.angle_gamma   90.00
#
_symmetry.space_group_name_H-M   'P 1'
#
loop_
_entity.id
_entity.type
_entity.pdbx_description
1 polymer ?
#
loop_
_entity_poly.entity_id
_entity_poly.type
_entity_poly.pdbx_seq_one_letter_code
_entity_poly.pdbx_strand_id
1 'polypeptide(L)' 'LPEALDREVARLKLDSMGAGLEQLTEEQINYLASWQEGT' A
#
# COMPACT_ATOMS: atom_id res chain seq x y z
N LEU A 1 -5.89 -13.67 -10.02
CA LEU A 1 -4.55 -14.24 -9.75
C LEU A 1 -4.41 -14.44 -8.25
N PRO A 2 -3.48 -15.28 -7.76
CA PRO A 2 -3.11 -15.29 -6.35
C PRO A 2 -2.67 -13.87 -5.92
N GLU A 3 -3.21 -13.36 -4.81
CA GLU A 3 -2.98 -11.99 -4.36
C GLU A 3 -1.49 -11.68 -4.14
N ALA A 4 -0.73 -12.65 -3.61
CA ALA A 4 0.71 -12.51 -3.41
C ALA A 4 1.48 -12.30 -4.73
N LEU A 5 1.05 -12.98 -5.80
CA LEU A 5 1.67 -12.83 -7.12
C LEU A 5 1.37 -11.45 -7.71
N ASP A 6 0.14 -10.97 -7.56
CA ASP A 6 -0.28 -9.66 -8.07
C ASP A 6 0.48 -8.51 -7.36
N ARG A 7 0.63 -8.62 -6.03
CA ARG A 7 1.45 -7.69 -5.24
C ARG A 7 2.91 -7.67 -5.68
N GLU A 8 3.49 -8.83 -5.98
CA GLU A 8 4.88 -8.92 -6.42
C GLU A 8 5.09 -8.30 -7.81
N VAL A 9 4.16 -8.52 -8.74
CA VAL A 9 4.18 -7.87 -10.06
C VAL A 9 4.07 -6.35 -9.93
N ALA A 10 3.18 -5.85 -9.07
CA ALA A 10 3.03 -4.42 -8.81
C ALA A 10 4.30 -3.81 -8.21
N ARG A 11 4.93 -4.49 -7.24
CA ARG A 11 6.20 -4.07 -6.63
C ARG A 11 7.31 -3.92 -7.68
N LEU A 12 7.52 -4.95 -8.51
CA LEU A 12 8.52 -4.93 -9.58
C LEU A 12 8.26 -3.82 -10.61
N LYS A 13 6.98 -3.53 -10.90
CA LYS A 13 6.61 -2.46 -11.82
C LYS A 13 6.96 -1.09 -11.25
N LEU A 14 6.67 -0.83 -9.98
CA LEU A 14 7.03 0.43 -9.31
C LEU A 14 8.55 0.62 -9.26
N ASP A 15 9.29 -0.43 -8.90
CA ASP A 15 10.76 -0.42 -8.90
C ASP A 15 11.32 -0.03 -10.28
N SER A 16 10.74 -0.58 -11.36
CA SER A 16 11.15 -0.26 -12.74
C SER A 16 10.90 1.20 -13.14
N MET A 17 9.97 1.87 -12.46
CA MET A 17 9.63 3.29 -12.66
C MET A 17 10.43 4.22 -11.74
N GLY A 18 11.33 3.67 -10.90
CA GLY A 18 12.04 4.43 -9.86
C GLY A 18 11.13 4.90 -8.73
N ALA A 19 9.97 4.26 -8.56
CA ALA A 19 9.01 4.55 -7.52
C ALA A 19 9.05 3.47 -6.43
N GLY A 20 8.89 3.86 -5.17
CA GLY A 20 8.81 2.95 -4.02
C GLY A 20 7.49 3.10 -3.27
N LEU A 21 7.18 2.12 -2.42
CA LEU A 21 6.11 2.22 -1.44
C LEU A 21 6.70 2.52 -0.07
N GLU A 22 6.17 3.53 0.59
CA GLU A 22 6.50 3.83 1.98
C GLU A 22 5.60 3.01 2.92
N GLN A 23 6.14 2.64 4.08
CA GLN A 23 5.35 2.01 5.14
C GLN A 23 4.63 3.09 5.92
N LEU A 24 3.35 2.87 6.21
CA LEU A 24 2.58 3.76 7.07
C LEU A 24 3.18 3.77 8.48
N THR A 25 3.24 4.96 9.07
CA THR A 25 3.57 5.10 10.49
C THR A 25 2.40 4.60 11.35
N GLU A 26 2.69 4.26 12.61
CA GLU A 26 1.64 3.87 13.57
C GLU A 26 0.56 4.97 13.71
N GLU A 27 0.96 6.24 13.70
CA GLU A 27 0.04 7.38 13.73
C GLU A 27 -0.86 7.42 12.48
N GLN A 28 -0.31 7.20 11.29
CA GLN A 28 -1.09 7.15 10.04
C GLN A 28 -2.07 5.97 10.03
N ILE A 29 -1.66 4.81 10.54
CA ILE A 29 -2.54 3.65 10.69
C ILE A 29 -3.69 3.97 11.64
N ASN A 30 -3.38 4.54 12.81
CA ASN A 30 -4.38 4.92 13.80
C ASN A 30 -5.35 5.98 13.24
N TYR A 31 -4.83 6.95 12.50
CA TYR A 31 -5.63 7.97 11.82
C TYR A 31 -6.61 7.33 10.83
N LEU A 32 -6.15 6.45 9.95
CA LEU A 32 -6.99 5.74 8.98
C LEU A 32 -8.05 4.86 9.68
N ALA A 33 -7.67 4.15 10.75
CA ALA A 33 -8.58 3.31 11.52
C ALA A 33 -9.65 4.12 12.28
N SER A 34 -9.36 5.39 12.62
CA SER A 34 -10.31 6.29 13.27
C SER A 34 -11.35 6.88 12.30
N TRP A 35 -11.14 6.73 10.99
CA TRP A 35 -12.02 7.31 9.99
C TRP A 35 -13.33 6.50 9.87
N GLN A 36 -14.45 7.12 10.26
CA GLN A 36 -15.79 6.49 10.24
C GLN A 36 -16.67 6.94 9.05
N GLU A 37 -16.15 7.74 8.12
CA GLU A 37 -16.93 8.16 6.96
C GLU A 37 -16.69 7.23 5.77
N GLY A 38 -17.74 6.49 5.41
CA GLY A 38 -17.83 5.77 4.14
C GLY A 38 -18.41 6.68 3.07
N THR A 39 -17.75 6.73 1.92
CA THR A 39 -18.42 6.98 0.63
C THR A 39 -18.68 5.66 -0.06
#